data_AF-A0AAU9WQ17-F1
#
_entry.id   AF-A0AAU9WQ17-F1
#
_cell.length_a   1.000
_cell.length_b   1.000
_cell.length_c   1.000
_cell.angle_alpha   90.00
_cell.angle_beta   90.00
_cell.angle_gamma   90.00
#
_symmetry.space_group_name_H-M   'P 1'
#
loop_
_entity.id
_entity.type
_entity.pdbx_description
1 polymer ?
#
loop_
_entity_poly.entity_id
_entity_poly.type
_entity_poly.pdbx_seq_one_letter_code
_entity_poly.pdbx_strand_id
1 'polypeptide(L)'
;MAFVVIALSASMAVVVVGAFIFQILPRLFPKLKTLLPSQATISYLQIVPISFIFPTLMWLFFSIYVHAHVPGDAFSSLLGWWHTFFTCYMMTNAVFYYYMTVFVCPGYPQHQDAYTRDRCFVKSYQICVKCRRVRNAGTHHCSWCHTCVEMMCHHCPFTNNCIGRRNYIYYYTFLAYAFFGLLYASYLAYFPFSNCLSGYAMKKFKETLLSMPHLSVLNRYSPRSQSAKSMWDTFNSMEVGEGCEEIQDYAVLFAPTVAITVFLGALFFFQSFLLLADMSIVDFYDSLSKASSFQELLRIWYVSIFKRKKYRFMQLIQNKKSQWWRFFVPCPTDVENDLPPKDL
;
A
#
# COMPACT_ATOMS: atom_id res chain seq x y z
N MET A 1 9.50 19.43 -12.38
CA MET A 1 8.51 18.89 -11.42
C MET A 1 7.15 18.61 -12.06
N ALA A 2 6.50 19.58 -12.70
CA ALA A 2 5.19 19.38 -13.34
C ALA A 2 5.10 18.16 -14.29
N PHE A 3 6.12 17.93 -15.13
CA PHE A 3 6.18 16.74 -16.00
C PHE A 3 6.18 15.42 -15.23
N VAL A 4 6.91 15.35 -14.11
CA VAL A 4 6.99 14.16 -13.26
C VAL A 4 5.64 13.90 -12.59
N VAL A 5 4.99 14.95 -12.09
CA VAL A 5 3.64 14.86 -11.50
C VAL A 5 2.63 14.40 -12.55
N ILE A 6 2.62 15.00 -13.74
CA ILE A 6 1.73 14.59 -14.85
C ILE A 6 1.99 13.14 -15.25
N ALA A 7 3.25 12.73 -15.39
CA ALA A 7 3.62 11.37 -15.74
C ALA A 7 3.19 10.37 -14.65
N LEU A 8 3.34 10.72 -13.36
CA LEU A 8 2.88 9.90 -12.24
C LEU A 8 1.36 9.82 -12.19
N SER A 9 0.64 10.93 -12.35
CA SER A 9 -0.83 10.95 -12.41
C SER A 9 -1.36 10.14 -13.59
N ALA A 10 -0.76 10.27 -14.77
CA ALA A 10 -1.10 9.46 -15.94
C ALA A 10 -0.80 7.98 -15.70
N SER A 11 0.34 7.64 -15.09
CA SER A 11 0.70 6.27 -14.74
C SER A 11 -0.27 5.66 -13.72
N MET A 12 -0.67 6.43 -12.70
CA MET A 12 -1.69 6.01 -11.73
C MET A 12 -3.04 5.79 -12.40
N ALA A 13 -3.45 6.67 -13.32
CA ALA A 13 -4.67 6.49 -14.09
C ALA A 13 -4.60 5.21 -14.95
N VAL A 14 -3.48 4.95 -15.62
CA VAL A 14 -3.28 3.70 -16.39
C VAL A 14 -3.35 2.47 -15.49
N VAL A 15 -2.78 2.50 -14.28
CA VAL A 15 -2.85 1.35 -13.36
C VAL A 15 -4.26 1.12 -12.86
N VAL A 16 -4.91 2.15 -12.32
CA VAL A 16 -6.21 2.02 -11.65
C VAL A 16 -7.31 1.77 -12.69
N VAL A 17 -7.34 2.58 -13.74
CA VAL A 17 -8.34 2.48 -14.81
C VAL A 17 -8.02 1.31 -15.73
N GLY A 18 -6.75 1.08 -16.07
CA GLY A 18 -6.35 -0.06 -16.89
C GLY A 18 -6.61 -1.39 -16.20
N ALA A 19 -6.37 -1.49 -14.89
CA ALA A 19 -6.80 -2.67 -14.15
C ALA A 19 -8.30 -2.86 -14.31
N PHE A 20 -9.14 -1.85 -14.06
CA PHE A 20 -10.59 -1.98 -14.25
C PHE A 20 -10.97 -2.39 -15.69
N ILE A 21 -10.40 -1.75 -16.71
CA ILE A 21 -10.68 -2.01 -18.13
C ILE A 21 -10.27 -3.43 -18.52
N PHE A 22 -9.04 -3.84 -18.24
CA PHE A 22 -8.53 -5.14 -18.70
C PHE A 22 -9.13 -6.31 -17.94
N GLN A 23 -9.64 -6.06 -16.74
CA GLN A 23 -10.06 -7.12 -15.82
C GLN A 23 -11.59 -7.28 -15.74
N ILE A 24 -12.34 -6.17 -15.74
CA ILE A 24 -13.81 -6.20 -15.56
C ILE A 24 -14.53 -6.12 -16.91
N LEU A 25 -14.06 -5.29 -17.83
CA LEU A 25 -14.72 -5.06 -19.12
C LEU A 25 -14.92 -6.34 -19.97
N PRO A 26 -13.91 -7.23 -20.15
CA PRO A 26 -14.12 -8.47 -20.91
C PRO A 26 -15.09 -9.47 -20.27
N ARG A 27 -15.46 -9.30 -18.99
CA ARG A 27 -16.53 -10.10 -18.37
C ARG A 27 -17.92 -9.57 -18.69
N LEU A 28 -18.06 -8.26 -18.74
CA LEU A 28 -19.32 -7.60 -19.12
C LEU A 28 -19.59 -7.75 -20.62
N PHE A 29 -18.52 -7.69 -21.43
CA PHE A 29 -18.62 -7.77 -22.88
C PHE A 29 -17.63 -8.80 -23.44
N PRO A 30 -18.02 -10.10 -23.52
CA PRO A 30 -17.14 -11.17 -23.98
C PRO A 30 -16.56 -10.94 -25.39
N LYS A 31 -17.30 -10.23 -26.26
CA LYS A 31 -16.86 -9.87 -27.61
C LYS A 31 -15.64 -8.94 -27.61
N LEU A 32 -15.51 -8.06 -26.61
CA LEU A 32 -14.34 -7.17 -26.47
C LEU A 32 -13.05 -7.94 -26.16
N LYS A 33 -13.13 -9.18 -25.67
CA LYS A 33 -11.94 -10.01 -25.38
C LYS A 33 -11.05 -10.19 -26.62
N THR A 34 -11.64 -10.17 -27.82
CA THR A 34 -10.91 -10.29 -29.10
C THR A 34 -10.16 -9.02 -29.50
N LEU A 35 -10.54 -7.87 -28.94
CA LEU A 35 -9.93 -6.55 -29.18
C LEU A 35 -8.86 -6.20 -28.15
N LEU A 36 -8.78 -6.97 -27.05
CA LEU A 36 -7.85 -6.71 -25.97
C LEU A 36 -6.44 -7.24 -26.30
N PRO A 37 -5.38 -6.59 -25.79
CA PRO A 37 -4.01 -7.07 -25.92
C PRO A 37 -3.83 -8.47 -25.32
N SER A 38 -2.72 -9.14 -25.67
CA SER A 38 -2.36 -10.41 -25.07
C SER A 38 -2.27 -10.32 -23.54
N GLN A 39 -2.54 -11.42 -22.83
CA GLN A 39 -2.46 -11.46 -21.36
C GLN A 39 -1.08 -11.01 -20.84
N ALA A 40 0.00 -11.31 -21.59
CA ALA A 40 1.34 -10.84 -21.25
C ALA A 40 1.46 -9.31 -21.30
N THR A 41 0.85 -8.67 -22.32
CA THR A 41 0.82 -7.21 -22.44
C THR A 41 0.02 -6.58 -21.31
N ILE A 42 -1.14 -7.15 -20.96
CA ILE A 42 -1.94 -6.71 -19.82
C ILE A 42 -1.14 -6.81 -18.52
N SER A 43 -0.44 -7.94 -18.32
CA SER A 43 0.44 -8.15 -17.16
C SER A 43 1.52 -7.08 -17.07
N TYR A 44 2.18 -6.78 -18.19
CA TYR A 44 3.21 -5.75 -18.27
C TYR A 44 2.65 -4.36 -17.93
N LEU A 45 1.51 -3.98 -18.52
CA LEU A 45 0.85 -2.69 -18.28
C LEU A 45 0.37 -2.52 -16.83
N GLN A 46 0.10 -3.60 -16.11
CA GLN A 46 -0.31 -3.55 -14.70
C GLN A 46 0.90 -3.55 -13.75
N ILE A 47 1.88 -4.42 -13.97
CA ILE A 47 3.00 -4.63 -13.04
C ILE A 47 4.03 -3.50 -13.14
N VAL A 48 4.37 -3.10 -14.37
CA VAL A 48 5.46 -2.15 -14.62
C VAL A 48 5.19 -0.81 -13.95
N PRO A 49 4.05 -0.14 -14.15
CA PRO A 49 3.88 1.17 -13.55
C PRO A 49 3.83 1.09 -12.02
N ILE A 50 3.30 0.03 -11.41
CA ILE A 50 3.33 -0.14 -9.94
C ILE A 50 4.76 -0.27 -9.43
N SER A 51 5.61 -1.01 -10.15
CA SER A 51 7.02 -1.16 -9.81
C SER A 51 7.82 0.15 -9.90
N PHE A 52 7.36 1.14 -10.67
CA PHE A 52 8.02 2.44 -10.80
C PHE A 52 7.36 3.56 -10.00
N ILE A 53 6.02 3.57 -9.85
CA ILE A 53 5.27 4.63 -9.16
C ILE A 53 5.72 4.74 -7.70
N PHE A 54 5.75 3.61 -6.97
CA PHE A 54 6.09 3.64 -5.54
C PHE A 54 7.53 4.09 -5.29
N PRO A 55 8.57 3.52 -5.96
CA PRO A 55 9.94 4.00 -5.82
C PRO A 55 10.14 5.44 -6.27
N THR A 56 9.49 5.84 -7.37
CA THR A 56 9.61 7.21 -7.88
C THR A 56 8.99 8.21 -6.90
N LEU A 57 7.82 7.93 -6.34
CA LEU A 57 7.19 8.78 -5.33
C LEU A 57 8.05 8.88 -4.06
N MET A 58 8.58 7.75 -3.58
CA MET A 58 9.47 7.73 -2.40
C MET A 58 10.76 8.50 -2.66
N TRP A 59 11.40 8.27 -3.80
CA TRP A 59 12.64 8.94 -4.18
C TRP A 59 12.44 10.44 -4.39
N LEU A 60 11.40 10.83 -5.13
CA LEU A 60 11.06 12.21 -5.39
C LEU A 60 10.82 12.94 -4.07
N PHE A 61 9.97 12.38 -3.21
CA PHE A 61 9.72 12.91 -1.88
C PHE A 61 11.01 13.09 -1.06
N PHE A 62 11.86 12.07 -1.05
CA PHE A 62 13.12 12.08 -0.30
C PHE A 62 14.08 13.14 -0.81
N SER A 63 14.30 13.21 -2.12
CA SER A 63 15.20 14.19 -2.74
C SER A 63 14.80 15.64 -2.40
N ILE A 64 13.49 15.90 -2.37
CA ILE A 64 12.92 17.20 -2.03
C ILE A 64 13.11 17.51 -0.55
N TYR A 65 12.72 16.58 0.33
CA TYR A 65 12.78 16.79 1.77
C TYR A 65 14.21 17.12 2.22
N VAL A 66 15.17 16.36 1.71
CA VAL A 66 16.59 16.47 2.03
C VAL A 66 17.16 17.80 1.57
N HIS A 67 16.81 18.25 0.36
CA HIS A 67 17.27 19.53 -0.17
C HIS A 67 16.70 20.73 0.61
N ALA A 68 15.43 20.65 1.02
CA ALA A 68 14.76 21.75 1.70
C ALA A 68 15.04 21.85 3.21
N HIS A 69 15.38 20.75 3.89
CA HIS A 69 15.41 20.71 5.37
C HIS A 69 16.75 20.35 6.00
N VAL A 70 17.72 19.87 5.22
CA VAL A 70 19.05 19.58 5.73
C VAL A 70 19.94 20.79 5.42
N PRO A 71 20.30 21.62 6.42
CA PRO A 71 21.09 22.83 6.17
C PRO A 71 22.49 22.46 5.64
N GLY A 72 22.91 23.15 4.58
CA GLY A 72 24.19 22.91 3.89
C GLY A 72 24.12 21.77 2.87
N ASP A 73 25.25 21.09 2.62
CA ASP A 73 25.26 19.93 1.73
C ASP A 73 24.52 18.77 2.37
N ALA A 74 23.29 18.52 1.92
CA ALA A 74 22.42 17.54 2.52
C ALA A 74 23.01 16.11 2.59
N PHE A 75 23.89 15.79 1.64
CA PHE A 75 24.64 14.52 1.56
C PHE A 75 25.89 14.47 2.45
N SER A 76 26.21 15.55 3.16
CA SER A 76 27.36 15.63 4.08
C SER A 76 26.95 15.43 5.55
N SER A 77 25.69 15.65 5.89
CA SER A 77 25.21 15.58 7.27
C SER A 77 24.82 14.15 7.67
N LEU A 78 25.06 13.78 8.94
CA LEU A 78 24.63 12.48 9.49
C LEU A 78 23.11 12.28 9.37
N LEU A 79 22.33 13.34 9.56
CA LEU A 79 20.88 13.31 9.44
C LEU A 79 20.42 12.99 8.01
N GLY A 80 21.05 13.63 7.02
CA GLY A 80 20.81 13.34 5.61
C GLY A 80 21.15 11.89 5.24
N TRP A 81 22.30 11.37 5.71
CA TRP A 81 22.67 9.96 5.54
C TRP A 81 21.66 8.99 6.15
N TRP A 82 21.18 9.27 7.37
CA TRP A 82 20.16 8.44 8.03
C TRP A 82 18.87 8.36 7.20
N HIS A 83 18.32 9.52 6.80
CA HIS A 83 17.11 9.55 6.00
C HIS A 83 17.31 8.89 4.62
N THR A 84 18.49 9.04 4.00
CA THR A 84 18.87 8.38 2.74
C THR A 84 18.84 6.88 2.88
N PHE A 85 19.59 6.36 3.86
CA PHE A 85 19.73 4.93 4.08
C PHE A 85 18.39 4.29 4.39
N PHE A 86 17.61 4.91 5.29
CA PHE A 86 16.31 4.39 5.68
C PHE A 86 15.31 4.36 4.51
N THR A 87 15.28 5.42 3.69
CA THR A 87 14.41 5.48 2.51
C THR A 87 14.80 4.42 1.48
N CYS A 88 16.09 4.30 1.15
CA CYS A 88 16.60 3.28 0.24
C CYS A 88 16.30 1.87 0.76
N TYR A 89 16.44 1.64 2.06
CA TYR A 89 16.11 0.38 2.72
C TYR A 89 14.62 0.04 2.58
N MET A 90 13.72 0.98 2.91
CA MET A 90 12.27 0.77 2.79
C MET A 90 11.85 0.53 1.33
N MET A 91 12.40 1.32 0.40
CA MET A 91 12.13 1.21 -1.03
C MET A 91 12.59 -0.13 -1.60
N THR A 92 13.83 -0.54 -1.30
CA THR A 92 14.40 -1.81 -1.80
C THR A 92 13.59 -3.00 -1.31
N ASN A 93 13.21 -3.03 -0.03
CA ASN A 93 12.39 -4.10 0.52
C ASN A 93 10.98 -4.09 -0.10
N ALA A 94 10.31 -2.94 -0.20
CA ALA A 94 8.99 -2.86 -0.80
C ALA A 94 8.99 -3.39 -2.25
N VAL A 95 9.96 -2.98 -3.06
CA VAL A 95 10.11 -3.43 -4.45
C VAL A 95 10.39 -4.93 -4.53
N PHE A 96 11.32 -5.42 -3.72
CA PHE A 96 11.65 -6.85 -3.67
C PHE A 96 10.43 -7.69 -3.32
N TYR A 97 9.73 -7.35 -2.24
CA TYR A 97 8.55 -8.10 -1.79
C TYR A 97 7.36 -7.99 -2.76
N TYR A 98 7.22 -6.85 -3.45
CA TYR A 98 6.26 -6.72 -4.54
C TYR A 98 6.57 -7.73 -5.66
N TYR A 99 7.80 -7.78 -6.14
CA TYR A 99 8.19 -8.72 -7.20
C TYR A 99 8.09 -10.18 -6.75
N MET A 100 8.46 -10.51 -5.51
CA MET A 100 8.25 -11.85 -4.97
C MET A 100 6.77 -12.22 -4.95
N THR A 101 5.88 -11.26 -4.65
CA THR A 101 4.43 -11.51 -4.70
C THR A 101 3.95 -11.78 -6.13
N VAL A 102 4.47 -11.03 -7.10
CA VAL A 102 4.13 -11.16 -8.52
C VAL A 102 4.59 -12.51 -9.08
N PHE A 103 5.86 -12.85 -8.88
CA PHE A 103 6.49 -13.98 -9.57
C PHE A 103 6.42 -15.32 -8.83
N VAL A 104 6.23 -15.32 -7.50
CA VAL A 104 6.09 -16.58 -6.77
C VAL A 104 4.73 -17.20 -7.06
N CYS A 105 4.76 -18.48 -7.46
CA CYS A 105 3.57 -19.29 -7.63
C CYS A 105 2.75 -19.30 -6.33
N PRO A 106 1.42 -19.02 -6.37
CA PRO A 106 0.60 -18.90 -5.17
C PRO A 106 0.40 -20.23 -4.41
N GLY A 107 0.72 -21.37 -5.06
CA GLY A 107 0.52 -22.72 -4.55
C GLY A 107 -0.74 -23.35 -5.15
N TYR A 108 -0.55 -24.44 -5.88
CA TYR A 108 -1.65 -25.18 -6.50
C TYR A 108 -1.81 -26.55 -5.86
N PRO A 109 -3.06 -26.99 -5.62
CA PRO A 109 -3.32 -28.29 -5.01
C PRO A 109 -3.00 -29.43 -5.98
N GLN A 110 -2.80 -30.62 -5.41
CA GLN A 110 -2.54 -31.84 -6.17
C GLN A 110 -3.73 -32.25 -7.03
N HIS A 111 -3.42 -32.88 -8.16
CA HIS A 111 -4.44 -33.54 -8.97
C HIS A 111 -5.00 -34.78 -8.25
N GLN A 112 -6.25 -35.10 -8.54
CA GLN A 112 -7.01 -36.15 -7.86
C GLN A 112 -6.33 -37.52 -7.95
N ASP A 113 -5.78 -37.87 -9.11
CA ASP A 113 -5.07 -39.11 -9.40
C ASP A 113 -3.76 -39.26 -8.61
N ALA A 114 -3.01 -38.18 -8.44
CA ALA A 114 -1.84 -38.15 -7.57
C ALA A 114 -2.24 -38.29 -6.10
N TYR A 115 -3.34 -37.64 -5.70
CA TYR A 115 -3.82 -37.66 -4.32
C TYR A 115 -4.33 -39.04 -3.89
N THR A 116 -5.09 -39.73 -4.74
CA THR A 116 -5.62 -41.08 -4.45
C THR A 116 -4.52 -42.13 -4.38
N ARG A 117 -3.47 -42.00 -5.22
CA ARG A 117 -2.28 -42.86 -5.14
C ARG A 117 -1.57 -42.70 -3.80
N ASP A 118 -1.43 -41.46 -3.34
CA ASP A 118 -0.70 -41.15 -2.12
C ASP A 118 -1.49 -41.43 -0.84
N ARG A 119 -2.83 -41.46 -0.90
CA ARG A 119 -3.71 -41.59 0.27
C ARG A 119 -4.94 -42.48 0.00
N CYS A 120 -4.75 -43.80 0.12
CA CYS A 120 -5.82 -44.81 0.01
C CYS A 120 -6.98 -44.69 1.02
N PHE A 121 -6.89 -43.82 2.05
CA PHE A 121 -7.80 -43.88 3.22
C PHE A 121 -8.50 -42.56 3.62
N VAL A 122 -8.49 -41.51 2.79
CA VAL A 122 -9.16 -40.24 3.15
C VAL A 122 -10.66 -40.31 2.85
N LYS A 123 -11.49 -40.23 3.90
CA LYS A 123 -12.94 -40.55 3.89
C LYS A 123 -13.84 -39.52 3.20
N SER A 124 -13.39 -38.28 2.98
CA SER A 124 -14.10 -37.30 2.15
C SER A 124 -13.19 -36.13 1.76
N TYR A 125 -13.03 -35.87 0.47
CA TYR A 125 -12.37 -34.66 -0.03
C TYR A 125 -13.23 -34.03 -1.13
N GLN A 126 -13.25 -32.70 -1.18
CA GLN A 126 -13.96 -31.99 -2.23
C GLN A 126 -13.08 -31.92 -3.47
N ILE A 127 -13.66 -32.06 -4.66
CA ILE A 127 -12.92 -31.97 -5.93
C ILE A 127 -13.42 -30.75 -6.69
N CYS A 128 -12.50 -29.99 -7.28
CA CYS A 128 -12.90 -28.99 -8.26
C CYS A 128 -13.23 -29.67 -9.57
N VAL A 129 -14.50 -29.60 -10.01
CA VAL A 129 -14.96 -30.16 -11.28
C VAL A 129 -14.18 -29.59 -12.48
N LYS A 130 -13.86 -28.30 -12.45
CA LYS A 130 -13.15 -27.61 -13.54
C LYS A 130 -11.69 -28.01 -13.66
N CYS A 131 -10.98 -28.14 -12.53
CA CYS A 131 -9.54 -28.39 -12.50
C CYS A 131 -9.17 -29.86 -12.28
N ARG A 132 -10.12 -30.69 -11.84
CA ARG A 132 -9.88 -32.07 -11.37
C ARG A 132 -8.75 -32.16 -10.33
N ARG A 133 -8.74 -31.19 -9.40
CA ARG A 133 -7.81 -31.10 -8.28
C ARG A 133 -8.54 -31.22 -6.96
N VAL A 134 -7.86 -31.79 -5.96
CA VAL A 134 -8.40 -31.95 -4.62
C VAL A 134 -8.44 -30.59 -3.92
N ARG A 135 -9.56 -30.27 -3.28
CA ARG A 135 -9.77 -29.05 -2.51
C ARG A 135 -9.61 -29.38 -1.04
N ASN A 136 -8.42 -29.09 -0.52
CA ASN A 136 -8.15 -29.08 0.91
C ASN A 136 -8.83 -27.83 1.55
N ALA A 137 -8.87 -27.77 2.88
CA ALA A 137 -9.37 -26.60 3.60
C ALA A 137 -8.72 -25.30 3.07
N GLY A 138 -9.54 -24.27 2.84
CA GLY A 138 -9.10 -22.98 2.27
C GLY A 138 -8.72 -23.00 0.78
N THR A 139 -8.94 -24.10 0.05
CA THR A 139 -8.68 -24.16 -1.40
C THR A 139 -9.86 -23.65 -2.22
N HIS A 140 -9.64 -22.60 -3.01
CA HIS A 140 -10.66 -22.00 -3.86
C HIS A 140 -10.25 -22.00 -5.34
N HIS A 141 -11.24 -22.15 -6.23
CA HIS A 141 -11.04 -22.01 -7.67
C HIS A 141 -11.11 -20.52 -8.02
N CYS A 142 -10.02 -19.98 -8.55
CA CYS A 142 -10.02 -18.59 -9.02
C CYS A 142 -10.55 -18.54 -10.45
N SER A 143 -11.66 -17.83 -10.66
CA SER A 143 -12.25 -17.62 -11.99
C SER A 143 -11.41 -16.72 -12.89
N TRP A 144 -10.45 -15.98 -12.33
CA TRP A 144 -9.51 -15.13 -13.05
C TRP A 144 -8.34 -15.94 -13.61
N CYS A 145 -7.69 -16.71 -12.74
CA CYS A 145 -6.55 -17.55 -13.11
C CYS A 145 -6.95 -18.92 -13.70
N HIS A 146 -8.25 -19.25 -13.69
CA HIS A 146 -8.80 -20.54 -14.13
C HIS A 146 -8.15 -21.77 -13.48
N THR A 147 -7.70 -21.63 -12.23
CA THR A 147 -7.01 -22.69 -11.48
C THR A 147 -7.39 -22.65 -10.00
N CYS A 148 -7.23 -23.78 -9.31
CA CYS A 148 -7.39 -23.85 -7.86
C CYS A 148 -6.12 -23.39 -7.16
N VAL A 149 -6.28 -22.60 -6.11
CA VAL A 149 -5.17 -22.07 -5.31
C VAL A 149 -5.33 -22.51 -3.86
N GLU A 150 -4.25 -23.00 -3.26
CA GLU A 150 -4.22 -23.42 -1.85
C GLU A 150 -4.28 -22.21 -0.92
N MET A 151 -5.09 -22.30 0.15
CA MET A 151 -5.28 -21.20 1.12
C MET A 151 -5.53 -19.85 0.44
N MET A 152 -6.33 -19.86 -0.64
CA MET A 152 -6.55 -18.70 -1.50
C MET A 152 -7.13 -17.55 -0.68
N CYS A 153 -6.46 -16.40 -0.71
CA CYS A 153 -6.96 -15.17 -0.11
C CYS A 153 -7.82 -14.41 -1.12
N HIS A 154 -7.22 -13.96 -2.22
CA HIS A 154 -7.89 -13.23 -3.29
C HIS A 154 -7.07 -13.30 -4.58
N HIS A 155 -7.66 -12.88 -5.69
CA HIS A 155 -6.91 -12.51 -6.88
C HIS A 155 -6.60 -11.03 -6.81
N CYS A 156 -5.33 -10.65 -6.89
CA CYS A 156 -4.92 -9.25 -6.81
C CYS A 156 -4.66 -8.71 -8.22
N PRO A 157 -5.46 -7.74 -8.70
CA PRO A 157 -5.23 -7.11 -10.01
C PRO A 157 -3.87 -6.44 -10.12
N PHE A 158 -3.38 -5.89 -9.01
CA PHE A 158 -2.13 -5.12 -8.92
C PHE A 158 -0.87 -5.99 -8.99
N THR A 159 -0.98 -7.28 -8.72
CA THR A 159 0.13 -8.24 -8.90
C THR A 159 -0.10 -9.15 -10.10
N ASN A 160 -1.30 -9.07 -10.70
CA ASN A 160 -1.78 -10.00 -11.72
C ASN A 160 -1.55 -11.47 -11.35
N ASN A 161 -1.65 -11.76 -10.05
CA ASN A 161 -1.44 -13.09 -9.49
C ASN A 161 -2.46 -13.34 -8.37
N CYS A 162 -2.75 -14.61 -8.12
CA CYS A 162 -3.48 -14.96 -6.91
C CYS A 162 -2.58 -14.78 -5.69
N ILE A 163 -3.17 -14.36 -4.57
CA ILE A 163 -2.52 -14.38 -3.28
C ILE A 163 -3.00 -15.64 -2.55
N GLY A 164 -2.10 -16.60 -2.38
CA GLY A 164 -2.37 -17.91 -1.79
C GLY A 164 -1.30 -18.30 -0.79
N ARG A 165 -1.28 -19.59 -0.42
CA ARG A 165 -0.39 -20.13 0.62
C ARG A 165 1.07 -19.70 0.46
N ARG A 166 1.62 -19.76 -0.75
CA ARG A 166 3.06 -19.62 -0.98
C ARG A 166 3.57 -18.19 -1.11
N ASN A 167 2.71 -17.25 -1.50
CA ASN A 167 3.09 -15.86 -1.71
C ASN A 167 2.41 -14.86 -0.77
N TYR A 168 1.55 -15.32 0.15
CA TYR A 168 0.89 -14.47 1.13
C TYR A 168 1.88 -13.69 2.01
N ILE A 169 2.99 -14.33 2.44
CA ILE A 169 4.01 -13.66 3.25
C ILE A 169 4.63 -12.48 2.50
N TYR A 170 4.98 -12.66 1.22
CA TYR A 170 5.55 -11.59 0.42
C TYR A 170 4.55 -10.45 0.21
N TYR A 171 3.28 -10.78 -0.02
CA TYR A 171 2.22 -9.78 -0.17
C TYR A 171 2.03 -8.95 1.10
N TYR A 172 1.97 -9.62 2.26
CA TYR A 172 1.82 -8.95 3.55
C TYR A 172 3.03 -8.08 3.88
N THR A 173 4.24 -8.60 3.68
CA THR A 173 5.48 -7.86 3.94
C THR A 173 5.62 -6.66 2.98
N PHE A 174 5.26 -6.81 1.70
CA PHE A 174 5.16 -5.70 0.75
C PHE A 174 4.24 -4.59 1.28
N LEU A 175 3.01 -4.93 1.71
CA LEU A 175 2.07 -3.94 2.25
C LEU A 175 2.64 -3.24 3.48
N ALA A 176 3.32 -3.96 4.36
CA ALA A 176 3.95 -3.37 5.54
C ALA A 176 5.03 -2.35 5.16
N TYR A 177 6.00 -2.73 4.32
CA TYR A 177 7.07 -1.84 3.87
C TYR A 177 6.52 -0.63 3.09
N ALA A 178 5.52 -0.84 2.24
CA ALA A 178 4.89 0.24 1.50
C ALA A 178 4.17 1.22 2.44
N PHE A 179 3.39 0.72 3.40
CA PHE A 179 2.68 1.54 4.38
C PHE A 179 3.65 2.32 5.28
N PHE A 180 4.64 1.65 5.89
CA PHE A 180 5.57 2.33 6.80
C PHE A 180 6.49 3.31 6.09
N GLY A 181 6.93 3.01 4.85
CA GLY A 181 7.69 3.95 4.03
C GLY A 181 6.90 5.22 3.71
N LEU A 182 5.62 5.07 3.32
CA LEU A 182 4.74 6.20 3.02
C LEU A 182 4.28 6.96 4.27
N LEU A 183 4.10 6.28 5.40
CA LEU A 183 3.83 6.91 6.68
C LEU A 183 5.01 7.79 7.11
N TYR A 184 6.22 7.28 6.96
CA TYR A 184 7.44 8.02 7.23
C TYR A 184 7.56 9.25 6.31
N ALA A 185 7.32 9.10 5.01
CA ALA A 185 7.29 10.24 4.10
C ALA A 185 6.21 11.27 4.49
N SER A 186 4.99 10.82 4.79
CA SER A 186 3.90 11.70 5.24
C SER A 186 4.27 12.46 6.52
N TYR A 187 4.95 11.80 7.46
CA TYR A 187 5.45 12.41 8.70
C TYR A 187 6.47 13.51 8.42
N LEU A 188 7.48 13.22 7.57
CA LEU A 188 8.49 14.21 7.18
C LEU A 188 7.88 15.38 6.41
N ALA A 189 6.81 15.14 5.64
CA ALA A 189 6.11 16.16 4.86
C ALA A 189 5.18 17.06 5.68
N TYR A 190 4.70 16.57 6.82
CA TYR A 190 3.65 17.22 7.60
C TYR A 190 4.06 18.62 8.11
N PHE A 191 5.22 18.72 8.74
CA PHE A 191 5.70 19.97 9.34
C PHE A 191 6.00 21.07 8.30
N PRO A 192 6.71 20.77 7.18
CA PRO A 192 6.88 21.74 6.09
C PRO A 192 5.55 22.19 5.49
N PHE A 193 4.63 21.24 5.28
CA PHE A 193 3.30 21.52 4.74
C PHE A 193 2.48 22.43 5.68
N SER A 194 2.46 22.15 6.99
CA SER A 194 1.71 22.96 7.96
C SER A 194 2.26 24.38 8.05
N ASN A 195 3.59 24.54 8.04
CA ASN A 195 4.22 25.86 8.11
C ASN A 195 3.92 26.70 6.87
N CYS A 196 4.00 26.10 5.68
CA CYS A 196 3.69 26.76 4.42
C CYS A 196 2.19 27.10 4.31
N LEU A 197 1.28 26.20 4.74
CA LEU A 197 -0.16 26.47 4.76
C LEU A 197 -0.52 27.62 5.71
N SER A 198 0.06 27.65 6.91
CA SER A 198 -0.10 28.76 7.85
C SER A 198 0.43 30.07 7.28
N GLY A 199 1.59 30.07 6.63
CA GLY A 199 2.15 31.24 5.95
C GLY A 199 1.23 31.76 4.83
N TYR A 200 0.70 30.86 3.99
CA TYR A 200 -0.22 31.23 2.91
C TYR A 200 -1.55 31.80 3.45
N ALA A 201 -2.09 31.19 4.50
CA ALA A 201 -3.30 31.68 5.18
C ALA A 201 -3.08 33.12 5.72
N MET A 202 -1.93 33.38 6.33
CA MET A 202 -1.58 34.71 6.83
C MET A 202 -1.35 35.73 5.71
N LYS A 203 -0.68 35.36 4.60
CA LYS A 203 -0.54 36.23 3.42
C LYS A 203 -1.89 36.64 2.86
N LYS A 204 -2.79 35.66 2.65
CA LYS A 204 -4.14 35.92 2.13
C LYS A 204 -4.98 36.74 3.10
N PHE A 205 -4.84 36.52 4.40
CA PHE A 205 -5.46 37.34 5.42
C PHE A 205 -4.96 38.79 5.38
N LYS A 206 -3.65 39.01 5.22
CA LYS A 206 -3.04 40.35 5.04
C LYS A 206 -3.56 41.05 3.79
N GLU A 207 -3.57 40.36 2.64
CA GLU A 207 -4.14 40.89 1.39
C GLU A 207 -5.62 41.26 1.54
N THR A 208 -6.40 40.40 2.19
CA THR A 208 -7.83 40.65 2.42
C THR A 208 -8.04 41.85 3.34
N LEU A 209 -7.29 41.96 4.44
CA LEU A 209 -7.34 43.11 5.34
C LEU A 209 -6.99 44.43 4.63
N LEU A 210 -5.93 44.41 3.81
CA LEU A 210 -5.49 45.58 3.05
C LEU A 210 -6.46 45.98 1.93
N SER A 211 -7.26 45.03 1.42
CA SER A 211 -8.31 45.30 0.43
C SER A 211 -9.56 45.95 1.03
N MET A 212 -9.74 45.92 2.36
CA MET A 212 -10.89 46.55 3.01
C MET A 212 -10.70 48.07 3.09
N PRO A 213 -11.63 48.89 2.56
CA PRO A 213 -11.43 50.34 2.39
C PRO A 213 -11.16 51.06 3.72
N HIS A 214 -11.84 50.71 4.81
CA HIS A 214 -11.64 51.32 6.13
C HIS A 214 -10.29 50.96 6.79
N LEU A 215 -9.73 49.78 6.49
CA LEU A 215 -8.47 49.29 7.05
C LEU A 215 -7.27 49.68 6.17
N SER A 216 -7.47 49.88 4.87
CA SER A 216 -6.46 50.43 3.96
C SER A 216 -5.96 51.82 4.39
N VAL A 217 -6.80 52.60 5.08
CA VAL A 217 -6.45 53.91 5.64
C VAL A 217 -5.47 53.79 6.81
N LEU A 218 -5.57 52.74 7.62
CA LEU A 218 -4.63 52.46 8.71
C LEU A 218 -3.22 52.17 8.18
N ASN A 219 -3.11 51.65 6.95
CA ASN A 219 -1.80 51.44 6.31
C ASN A 219 -1.03 52.73 6.00
N ARG A 220 -1.71 53.89 6.01
CA ARG A 220 -1.08 55.22 5.87
C ARG A 220 -0.70 55.87 7.19
N TYR A 221 -1.09 55.29 8.33
CA TYR A 221 -0.83 55.84 9.66
C TYR A 221 0.20 55.00 10.40
N SER A 222 1.35 55.58 10.75
CA SER A 222 2.30 54.95 11.66
C SER A 222 1.72 54.92 13.09
N PRO A 223 1.62 53.76 13.76
CA PRO A 223 1.12 53.69 15.13
C PRO A 223 1.98 54.53 16.09
N ARG A 224 1.31 55.23 17.03
CA ARG A 224 1.96 56.18 17.95
C ARG A 224 2.48 55.52 19.24
N SER A 225 1.95 54.35 19.62
CA SER A 225 2.42 53.57 20.78
C SER A 225 3.45 52.52 20.35
N GLN A 226 4.43 52.29 21.23
CA GLN A 226 5.56 51.38 20.95
C GLN A 226 5.10 49.92 20.76
N SER A 227 4.08 49.49 21.51
CA SER A 227 3.46 48.17 21.37
C SER A 227 2.72 47.98 20.04
N ALA A 228 1.96 49.00 19.61
CA ALA A 228 1.25 48.95 18.33
C ALA A 228 2.22 49.00 17.15
N LYS A 229 3.33 49.74 17.27
CA LYS A 229 4.38 49.80 16.25
C LYS A 229 5.09 48.44 16.07
N SER A 230 5.47 47.79 17.17
CA SER A 230 6.04 46.43 17.17
C SER A 230 5.11 45.41 16.50
N MET A 231 3.82 45.43 16.83
CA MET A 231 2.82 44.55 16.22
C MET A 231 2.63 44.83 14.72
N TRP A 232 2.62 46.12 14.34
CA TRP A 232 2.48 46.57 12.95
C TRP A 232 3.69 46.21 12.09
N ASP A 233 4.90 46.37 12.62
CA ASP A 233 6.14 45.99 11.96
C ASP A 233 6.21 44.46 11.80
N THR A 234 5.75 43.69 12.80
CA THR A 234 5.63 42.23 12.73
C THR A 234 4.63 41.80 11.65
N PHE A 235 3.48 42.48 11.54
CA PHE A 235 2.47 42.21 10.52
C PHE A 235 2.98 42.55 9.10
N ASN A 236 3.75 43.64 8.95
CA ASN A 236 4.29 44.05 7.66
C ASN A 236 5.50 43.22 7.22
N SER A 237 6.35 42.80 8.14
CA SER A 237 7.46 41.85 7.90
C SER A 237 7.02 40.40 7.78
N MET A 238 5.72 40.12 7.94
CA MET A 238 5.15 38.80 7.70
C MET A 238 5.16 38.49 6.20
N GLU A 239 6.24 37.87 5.75
CA GLU A 239 6.41 37.28 4.44
C GLU A 239 6.15 35.77 4.51
N VAL A 240 5.75 35.18 3.39
CA VAL A 240 5.74 33.73 3.29
C VAL A 240 7.20 33.30 3.33
N GLY A 241 7.60 32.50 4.32
CA GLY A 241 9.00 32.14 4.52
C GLY A 241 9.65 31.64 3.23
N GLU A 242 10.90 32.04 2.98
CA GLU A 242 11.68 31.83 1.74
C GLU A 242 11.75 30.36 1.24
N GLY A 243 11.30 29.38 2.02
CA GLY A 243 11.18 27.98 1.61
C GLY A 243 9.82 27.56 1.02
N CYS A 244 8.77 28.39 1.07
CA CYS A 244 7.41 27.97 0.70
C CYS A 244 7.13 28.08 -0.82
N GLU A 245 7.87 28.91 -1.57
CA GLU A 245 7.75 28.96 -3.04
C GLU A 245 8.22 27.65 -3.68
N GLU A 246 9.31 27.05 -3.18
CA GLU A 246 9.70 25.69 -3.58
C GLU A 246 8.69 24.64 -3.07
N ILE A 247 8.10 24.83 -1.88
CA ILE A 247 7.08 23.92 -1.30
C ILE A 247 5.72 23.98 -1.99
N GLN A 248 5.39 25.04 -2.73
CA GLN A 248 4.11 25.15 -3.44
C GLN A 248 3.94 24.03 -4.48
N ASP A 249 5.02 23.64 -5.16
CA ASP A 249 5.06 22.49 -6.07
C ASP A 249 5.03 21.14 -5.31
N TYR A 250 5.45 21.12 -4.04
CA TYR A 250 5.52 19.92 -3.20
C TYR A 250 4.22 19.62 -2.42
N ALA A 251 3.40 20.64 -2.14
CA ALA A 251 2.06 20.46 -1.59
C ALA A 251 1.18 19.58 -2.52
N VAL A 252 1.43 19.62 -3.82
CA VAL A 252 0.79 18.76 -4.84
C VAL A 252 1.20 17.29 -4.69
N LEU A 253 2.37 17.00 -4.12
CA LEU A 253 2.84 15.64 -3.81
C LEU A 253 2.36 15.14 -2.44
N PHE A 254 2.12 16.06 -1.49
CA PHE A 254 1.65 15.72 -0.15
C PHE A 254 0.28 15.05 -0.16
N ALA A 255 -0.70 15.65 -0.84
CA ALA A 255 -2.07 15.11 -0.84
C ALA A 255 -2.16 13.69 -1.46
N PRO A 256 -1.53 13.38 -2.61
CA PRO A 256 -1.44 12.01 -3.12
C PRO A 256 -0.70 11.08 -2.18
N THR A 257 0.41 11.52 -1.56
CA THR A 257 1.19 10.70 -0.63
C THR A 257 0.33 10.30 0.58
N VAL A 258 -0.38 11.24 1.19
CA VAL A 258 -1.29 10.97 2.31
C VAL A 258 -2.45 10.08 1.87
N ALA A 259 -3.06 10.34 0.71
CA ALA A 259 -4.16 9.52 0.20
C ALA A 259 -3.73 8.06 -0.04
N ILE A 260 -2.56 7.84 -0.65
CA ILE A 260 -1.99 6.50 -0.86
C ILE A 260 -1.63 5.86 0.49
N THR A 261 -1.10 6.63 1.45
CA THR A 261 -0.80 6.14 2.81
C THR A 261 -2.05 5.64 3.51
N VAL A 262 -3.15 6.39 3.45
CA VAL A 262 -4.44 5.99 4.04
C VAL A 262 -4.99 4.74 3.36
N PHE A 263 -4.94 4.68 2.03
CA PHE A 263 -5.41 3.52 1.27
C PHE A 263 -4.60 2.25 1.61
N LEU A 264 -3.27 2.32 1.54
CA LEU A 264 -2.41 1.18 1.87
C LEU A 264 -2.47 0.83 3.36
N GLY A 265 -2.64 1.81 4.23
CA GLY A 265 -2.88 1.60 5.65
C GLY A 265 -4.16 0.79 5.89
N ALA A 266 -5.27 1.16 5.25
CA ALA A 266 -6.52 0.40 5.33
C ALA A 266 -6.34 -1.05 4.86
N LEU A 267 -5.62 -1.28 3.76
CA LEU A 267 -5.31 -2.63 3.28
C LEU A 267 -4.41 -3.41 4.26
N PHE A 268 -3.38 -2.77 4.80
CA PHE A 268 -2.46 -3.37 5.75
C PHE A 268 -3.15 -3.77 7.06
N PHE A 269 -3.94 -2.87 7.66
CA PHE A 269 -4.69 -3.16 8.87
C PHE A 269 -5.77 -4.22 8.65
N PHE A 270 -6.46 -4.19 7.50
CA PHE A 270 -7.43 -5.23 7.16
C PHE A 270 -6.76 -6.60 7.01
N GLN A 271 -5.60 -6.68 6.34
CA GLN A 271 -4.86 -7.94 6.26
C GLN A 271 -4.28 -8.39 7.60
N SER A 272 -3.84 -7.46 8.43
CA SER A 272 -3.40 -7.75 9.80
C SER A 272 -4.55 -8.36 10.62
N PHE A 273 -5.76 -7.81 10.51
CA PHE A 273 -6.96 -8.36 11.13
C PHE A 273 -7.25 -9.78 10.61
N LEU A 274 -7.23 -10.01 9.30
CA LEU A 274 -7.48 -11.33 8.72
C LEU A 274 -6.45 -12.37 9.18
N LEU A 275 -5.18 -11.97 9.23
CA LEU A 275 -4.09 -12.78 9.72
C LEU A 275 -4.26 -13.11 11.21
N LEU A 276 -4.59 -12.12 12.04
CA LEU A 276 -4.90 -12.32 13.46
C LEU A 276 -6.15 -13.17 13.68
N ALA A 277 -7.15 -13.07 12.81
CA ALA A 277 -8.35 -13.88 12.85
C ALA A 277 -8.15 -15.30 12.29
N ASP A 278 -7.01 -15.59 11.65
CA ASP A 278 -6.73 -16.82 10.92
C ASP A 278 -7.73 -17.11 9.79
N MET A 279 -8.15 -16.05 9.07
CA MET A 279 -9.19 -16.09 8.04
C MET A 279 -8.65 -15.63 6.69
N SER A 280 -9.15 -16.20 5.59
CA SER A 280 -8.97 -15.62 4.26
C SER A 280 -10.02 -14.52 4.00
N ILE A 281 -9.80 -13.69 2.97
CA ILE A 281 -10.84 -12.76 2.51
C ILE A 281 -12.11 -13.52 2.10
N VAL A 282 -11.95 -14.71 1.51
CA VAL A 282 -13.09 -15.56 1.14
C VAL A 282 -13.89 -15.99 2.38
N ASP A 283 -13.21 -16.45 3.43
CA ASP A 283 -13.86 -16.84 4.69
C ASP A 283 -14.52 -15.65 5.40
N PHE A 284 -13.91 -14.46 5.28
CA PHE A 284 -14.46 -13.22 5.81
C PHE A 284 -15.79 -12.87 5.13
N TYR A 285 -15.85 -12.90 3.80
CA TYR A 285 -17.10 -12.66 3.07
C TYR A 285 -18.14 -13.76 3.30
N ASP A 286 -17.72 -15.02 3.38
CA ASP A 286 -18.63 -16.13 3.73
C ASP A 286 -19.26 -15.91 5.11
N SER A 287 -18.45 -15.51 6.10
CA SER A 287 -18.94 -15.14 7.44
C SER A 287 -19.89 -13.94 7.39
N LEU A 288 -19.57 -12.93 6.58
CA LEU A 288 -20.41 -11.75 6.37
C LEU A 288 -21.77 -12.11 5.75
N SER A 289 -21.77 -13.05 4.80
CA SER A 289 -22.98 -13.47 4.08
C SER A 289 -23.92 -14.35 4.91
N LYS A 290 -23.38 -15.08 5.88
CA LYS A 290 -24.13 -16.01 6.72
C LYS A 290 -24.67 -15.37 8.00
N ALA A 291 -24.04 -14.30 8.47
CA ALA A 291 -24.44 -13.66 9.71
C ALA A 291 -25.74 -12.86 9.53
N SER A 292 -26.65 -13.06 10.48
CA SER A 292 -27.95 -12.40 10.49
C SER A 292 -27.90 -11.00 11.13
N SER A 293 -26.88 -10.74 11.96
CA SER A 293 -26.72 -9.49 12.70
C SER A 293 -25.24 -9.11 12.91
N PHE A 294 -24.98 -7.82 13.14
CA PHE A 294 -23.65 -7.33 13.45
C PHE A 294 -23.08 -7.90 14.77
N GLN A 295 -23.94 -8.15 15.76
CA GLN A 295 -23.53 -8.77 17.03
C GLN A 295 -23.04 -10.22 16.82
N GLU A 296 -23.68 -10.97 15.91
CA GLU A 296 -23.25 -12.31 15.54
C GLU A 296 -21.87 -12.30 14.86
N LEU A 297 -21.63 -11.33 13.96
CA LEU A 297 -20.32 -11.13 13.34
C LEU A 297 -19.22 -10.84 14.37
N LEU A 298 -19.47 -9.91 15.29
CA LEU A 298 -18.51 -9.60 16.35
C LEU A 298 -18.21 -10.83 17.21
N ARG A 299 -19.20 -11.67 17.49
CA ARG A 299 -19.02 -12.93 18.22
C ARG A 299 -18.14 -13.91 17.44
N ILE A 300 -18.41 -14.09 16.13
CA ILE A 300 -17.60 -14.95 15.25
C ILE A 300 -16.16 -14.46 15.23
N TRP A 301 -15.94 -13.16 15.03
CA TRP A 301 -14.60 -12.58 15.00
C TRP A 301 -13.89 -12.67 16.34
N TYR A 302 -14.58 -12.43 17.46
CA TYR A 302 -14.01 -12.59 18.80
C TYR A 302 -13.55 -14.03 19.04
N VAL A 303 -14.39 -15.01 18.74
CA VAL A 303 -14.03 -16.43 18.87
C VAL A 303 -12.88 -16.78 17.93
N SER A 304 -12.91 -16.29 16.69
CA SER A 304 -11.84 -16.53 15.74
C SER A 304 -10.53 -15.97 16.28
N ILE A 305 -10.48 -14.68 16.63
CA ILE A 305 -9.28 -13.98 17.11
C ILE A 305 -8.72 -14.57 18.40
N PHE A 306 -9.55 -14.75 19.43
CA PHE A 306 -9.05 -15.05 20.78
C PHE A 306 -9.11 -16.54 21.15
N LYS A 307 -9.97 -17.34 20.51
CA LYS A 307 -10.20 -18.74 20.92
C LYS A 307 -9.71 -19.79 19.93
N ARG A 308 -9.61 -19.49 18.63
CA ARG A 308 -9.09 -20.45 17.65
C ARG A 308 -7.55 -20.47 17.64
N LYS A 309 -7.01 -21.68 17.49
CA LYS A 309 -5.60 -21.90 17.17
C LYS A 309 -5.28 -21.27 15.80
N LYS A 310 -4.12 -20.61 15.71
CA LYS A 310 -3.77 -19.73 14.59
C LYS A 310 -2.86 -20.42 13.58
N TYR A 311 -3.42 -21.24 12.71
CA TYR A 311 -2.60 -22.06 11.81
C TYR A 311 -1.84 -21.23 10.77
N ARG A 312 -2.47 -20.26 10.11
CA ARG A 312 -1.78 -19.41 9.11
C ARG A 312 -0.77 -18.49 9.78
N PHE A 313 -1.13 -17.86 10.90
CA PHE A 313 -0.21 -17.03 11.69
C PHE A 313 0.98 -17.83 12.21
N MET A 314 0.75 -19.02 12.77
CA MET A 314 1.82 -19.91 13.24
C MET A 314 2.68 -20.41 12.08
N GLN A 315 2.11 -20.75 10.92
CA GLN A 315 2.90 -21.10 9.74
C GLN A 315 3.76 -19.92 9.25
N LEU A 316 3.28 -18.68 9.38
CA LEU A 316 4.02 -17.47 9.00
C LEU A 316 5.10 -17.10 10.03
N ILE A 317 4.88 -17.34 11.32
CA ILE A 317 5.75 -16.87 12.42
C ILE A 317 6.59 -17.97 13.06
N GLN A 318 6.03 -19.15 13.31
CA GLN A 318 6.72 -20.23 14.04
C GLN A 318 7.78 -20.93 13.20
N ASN A 319 7.60 -21.06 11.89
CA ASN A 319 8.63 -21.59 10.99
C ASN A 319 9.86 -20.67 10.86
N LYS A 320 9.83 -19.47 11.46
CA LYS A 320 10.90 -18.48 11.36
C LYS A 320 11.46 -18.01 12.70
N LYS A 321 11.23 -18.68 13.83
CA LYS A 321 11.81 -18.23 15.12
C LYS A 321 13.34 -18.06 15.06
N SER A 322 14.06 -18.94 14.37
CA SER A 322 15.51 -18.83 14.15
C SER A 322 15.92 -17.93 12.97
N GLN A 323 14.97 -17.59 12.08
CA GLN A 323 15.21 -16.84 10.83
C GLN A 323 14.35 -15.58 10.73
N TRP A 324 13.95 -15.01 11.87
CA TRP A 324 13.07 -13.84 11.95
C TRP A 324 13.68 -12.62 11.25
N TRP A 325 15.02 -12.51 11.25
CA TRP A 325 15.78 -11.50 10.53
C TRP A 325 15.50 -11.49 9.02
N ARG A 326 15.07 -12.63 8.42
CA ARG A 326 14.69 -12.70 7.00
C ARG A 326 13.49 -11.81 6.66
N PHE A 327 12.69 -11.39 7.66
CA PHE A 327 11.63 -10.40 7.43
C PHE A 327 12.20 -9.02 7.07
N PHE A 328 13.39 -8.69 7.60
CA PHE A 328 14.02 -7.37 7.47
C PHE A 328 14.96 -7.24 6.27
N VAL A 329 15.14 -8.31 5.49
CA VAL A 329 16.12 -8.38 4.41
C VAL A 329 15.41 -8.89 3.14
N PRO A 330 15.73 -8.36 1.95
CA PRO A 330 15.21 -8.88 0.69
C PRO A 330 15.80 -10.27 0.38
N CYS A 331 15.22 -11.30 0.99
CA CYS A 331 15.67 -12.68 0.86
C CYS A 331 14.48 -13.59 0.53
N PRO A 332 14.56 -14.43 -0.51
CA PRO A 332 13.55 -15.44 -0.78
C PRO A 332 13.37 -16.35 0.44
N THR A 333 12.13 -16.68 0.72
CA THR A 333 11.77 -17.70 1.71
C THR A 333 11.56 -19.02 1.00
N ASP A 334 12.13 -20.11 1.52
CA ASP A 334 11.98 -21.47 1.00
C ASP A 334 10.61 -22.05 1.36
N VAL A 335 9.54 -21.49 0.77
CA VAL A 335 8.15 -21.89 1.11
C VAL A 335 7.83 -23.34 0.68
N GLU A 336 8.71 -23.97 -0.11
CA GLU A 336 8.57 -25.34 -0.60
C GLU A 336 9.06 -26.42 0.37
N ASN A 337 10.09 -26.16 1.16
CA ASN A 337 10.68 -27.13 2.09
C ASN A 337 10.15 -26.98 3.54
N ASP A 338 9.53 -25.84 3.86
CA ASP A 338 9.26 -25.46 5.24
C ASP A 338 7.86 -25.81 5.77
N LEU A 339 7.01 -26.59 5.07
CA LEU A 339 5.63 -26.86 5.55
C LEU A 339 5.28 -28.34 5.55
N PRO A 340 4.58 -28.82 6.61
CA PRO A 340 4.57 -30.22 6.98
C PRO A 340 3.98 -31.09 5.88
N PRO A 341 4.45 -32.33 5.74
CA PRO A 341 3.86 -33.27 4.82
C PRO A 341 2.38 -33.47 5.18
N LYS A 342 1.53 -33.13 4.21
CA LYS A 342 0.23 -33.73 3.93
C LYS A 342 -0.88 -33.68 4.98
N ASP A 343 -0.72 -33.34 6.25
CA ASP A 343 -1.80 -33.59 7.22
C ASP A 343 -2.59 -32.33 7.63
N LEU A 344 -3.66 -32.04 6.88
CA LEU A 344 -4.88 -31.37 7.32
C LEU A 344 -6.08 -32.22 6.94
#